data_AF-A0A3B8PUC5-F1
#
_entry.id   AF-A0A3B8PUC5-F1
#
_cell.length_a   1.000
_cell.length_b   1.000
_cell.length_c   1.000
_cell.angle_alpha   90.00
_cell.angle_beta   90.00
_cell.angle_gamma   90.00
#
_symmetry.space_group_name_H-M   'P 1'
#
loop_
_entity.id
_entity.type
_entity.pdbx_description
1 polymer ?
#
loop_
_entity_poly.entity_id
_entity_poly.type
_entity_poly.pdbx_seq_one_letter_code
_entity_poly.pdbx_strand_id
1 'polypeptide(L)'
;MSTFHFSPSTGFFDGQASGLAGTRRDGDGGPAPTLLTSEMVAAMKPGSVIVDLAAERGGNCELTRSGENFTSDSGVIILGRLDLPCTVPAHASLMYANNVANFLLHLCRDGWIDVETQDEVVVGTLVTCDGRVVHERVREVLGSAES
;
A
#
# COMPACT_ATOMS: atom_id res chain seq x y z
N MET A 1 -3.96 6.75 9.71
CA MET A 1 -3.31 5.48 10.05
C MET A 1 -1.87 5.81 10.41
N SER A 2 -1.46 5.47 11.63
CA SER A 2 -0.46 6.20 12.42
C SER A 2 0.98 5.80 12.12
N THR A 3 1.87 6.78 11.96
CA THR A 3 3.33 6.57 12.04
C THR A 3 3.70 6.45 13.52
N PHE A 4 4.27 5.31 13.92
CA PHE A 4 4.71 5.07 15.29
C PHE A 4 6.20 5.40 15.44
N HIS A 5 6.52 6.30 16.37
CA HIS A 5 7.89 6.61 16.77
C HIS A 5 8.20 5.82 18.05
N PHE A 6 9.25 5.00 18.02
CA PHE A 6 9.73 4.26 19.19
C PHE A 6 11.06 4.84 19.67
N SER A 7 11.11 5.31 20.92
CA SER A 7 12.34 5.78 21.57
C SER A 7 12.83 4.77 22.60
N PRO A 8 14.00 4.12 22.39
CA PRO A 8 14.48 3.03 23.23
C PRO A 8 14.92 3.46 24.65
N SER A 9 15.01 4.76 24.94
CA SER A 9 15.45 5.28 26.24
C SER A 9 14.31 5.62 27.22
N THR A 10 13.07 5.80 26.75
CA THR A 10 11.98 6.31 27.59
C THR A 10 10.71 5.46 27.59
N GLY A 11 10.57 4.48 26.68
CA GLY A 11 9.43 3.56 26.67
C GLY A 11 8.05 4.24 26.56
N PHE A 12 8.00 5.50 26.11
CA PHE A 12 6.82 6.35 26.14
C PHE A 12 6.26 6.57 24.72
N PHE A 13 4.94 6.49 24.60
CA PHE A 13 4.18 6.77 23.37
C PHE A 13 3.67 8.21 23.44
N ASP A 14 4.05 9.08 22.51
CA ASP A 14 3.40 10.39 22.35
C ASP A 14 3.01 10.60 20.89
N GLY A 15 1.75 11.00 20.67
CA GLY A 15 1.14 11.18 19.38
C GLY A 15 0.90 12.66 19.13
N GLN A 16 1.67 13.25 18.22
CA GLN A 16 1.44 14.60 17.72
C GLN A 16 1.30 14.54 16.19
N ALA A 17 0.11 14.83 15.70
CA ALA A 17 -0.16 15.02 14.27
C ALA A 17 -0.55 16.49 14.05
N SER A 18 0.28 17.23 13.32
CA SER A 18 -0.02 18.60 12.92
C SER A 18 0.19 18.78 11.42
N GLY A 19 -0.90 19.04 10.70
CA GLY A 19 -0.95 19.63 9.35
C GLY A 19 -0.57 18.72 8.18
N LEU A 20 -1.56 18.12 7.51
CA LEU A 20 -1.38 17.52 6.17
C LEU A 20 -2.04 18.42 5.12
N ALA A 21 -1.22 19.01 4.24
CA ALA A 21 -1.66 19.50 2.95
C ALA A 21 -1.10 18.57 1.87
N GLY A 22 -1.92 17.63 1.41
CA GLY A 22 -1.60 16.73 0.32
C GLY A 22 -2.88 16.30 -0.37
N THR A 23 -3.08 16.73 -1.62
CA THR A 23 -4.25 16.40 -2.43
C THR A 23 -4.25 14.91 -2.73
N ARG A 24 -5.13 14.19 -2.04
CA ARG A 24 -5.34 12.75 -2.17
C ARG A 24 -5.89 12.42 -3.56
N ARG A 25 -5.21 11.59 -4.35
CA ARG A 25 -5.83 10.85 -5.47
C ARG A 25 -6.01 9.41 -5.01
N ASP A 26 -7.18 9.12 -4.46
CA ASP A 26 -7.54 7.78 -3.97
C ASP A 26 -7.87 6.76 -5.07
N GLY A 27 -7.89 7.16 -6.34
CA GLY A 27 -8.44 6.34 -7.43
C GLY A 27 -7.41 5.61 -8.28
N ASP A 28 -6.15 6.01 -8.25
CA ASP A 28 -5.14 5.58 -9.21
C ASP A 28 -3.92 5.14 -8.45
N GLY A 29 -3.35 3.97 -8.75
CA GLY A 29 -2.08 3.48 -8.17
C GLY A 29 -0.84 4.33 -8.51
N GLY A 30 -0.98 5.66 -8.51
CA GLY A 30 0.10 6.61 -8.53
C GLY A 30 0.93 6.56 -7.25
N PRO A 31 2.02 7.34 -7.21
CA PRO A 31 2.97 7.31 -6.12
C PRO A 31 2.27 7.62 -4.78
N ALA A 32 2.71 6.94 -3.73
CA ALA A 32 2.28 7.20 -2.38
C ALA A 32 2.46 8.69 -2.05
N PRO A 33 1.50 9.31 -1.34
CA PRO A 33 1.62 10.70 -0.99
C PRO A 33 2.79 10.89 -0.01
N THR A 34 3.65 11.86 -0.29
CA THR A 34 4.70 12.26 0.65
C THR A 34 4.09 12.91 1.89
N LEU A 35 4.28 12.27 3.04
CA LEU A 35 3.81 12.74 4.35
C LEU A 35 4.94 13.18 5.28
N LEU A 36 6.13 12.61 5.11
CA LEU A 36 7.34 12.92 5.86
C LEU A 36 8.38 13.53 4.92
N THR A 37 8.61 14.83 5.05
CA THR A 37 9.65 15.52 4.29
C THR A 37 11.04 15.27 4.87
N SER A 38 12.06 15.45 4.05
CA SER A 38 13.47 15.32 4.44
C SER A 38 13.82 16.25 5.60
N GLU A 39 13.23 17.46 5.63
CA GLU A 39 13.38 18.43 6.71
C GLU A 39 12.77 17.92 8.03
N MET A 40 11.58 17.32 7.98
CA MET A 40 10.95 16.72 9.16
C MET A 40 11.79 15.57 9.70
N VAL A 41 12.38 14.75 8.83
CA VAL A 41 13.29 13.66 9.22
C VAL A 41 14.59 14.20 9.83
N ALA A 42 15.13 15.29 9.29
CA ALA A 42 16.32 15.94 9.84
C ALA A 42 16.10 16.48 11.26
N ALA A 43 14.87 16.89 11.60
CA ALA A 43 14.49 17.36 12.92
C ALA A 43 14.23 16.23 13.94
N MET A 44 14.19 14.96 13.51
CA MET A 44 14.01 13.83 14.42
C MET A 44 15.26 13.56 15.24
N LYS A 45 15.08 12.92 16.40
CA LYS A 45 16.21 12.53 17.25
C LYS A 45 17.09 11.48 16.55
N PRO A 46 18.42 11.57 16.60
CA PRO A 46 19.30 10.50 16.16
C PRO A 46 18.95 9.17 16.84
N GLY A 47 18.95 8.07 16.09
CA GLY A 47 18.51 6.75 16.53
C GLY A 47 17.00 6.48 16.40
N SER A 48 16.23 7.46 15.91
CA SER A 48 14.81 7.22 15.55
C SER A 48 14.70 6.23 14.39
N VAL A 49 13.59 5.51 14.31
CA VAL A 49 13.31 4.55 13.23
C VAL A 49 12.02 4.92 12.51
N ILE A 50 12.06 4.94 11.17
CA ILE A 50 10.92 5.07 10.28
C ILE A 50 10.72 3.72 9.57
N VAL A 51 9.50 3.18 9.64
CA VAL A 51 9.10 1.99 8.88
C VAL A 51 8.08 2.41 7.84
N ASP A 52 8.47 2.43 6.57
CA ASP A 52 7.59 2.90 5.49
C ASP A 52 6.92 1.72 4.79
N LEU A 53 5.67 1.45 5.17
CA LEU A 53 4.86 0.37 4.59
C LEU A 53 4.46 0.64 3.14
N ALA A 54 4.64 1.87 2.63
CA ALA A 54 4.29 2.26 1.27
C ALA A 54 5.51 2.32 0.33
N ALA A 55 6.65 1.77 0.74
CA ALA A 55 7.92 1.82 0.00
C ALA A 55 7.82 1.25 -1.44
N GLU A 56 6.89 0.31 -1.69
CA GLU A 56 6.61 -0.23 -3.03
C GLU A 56 6.07 0.82 -4.02
N ARG A 57 5.44 1.89 -3.53
CA ARG A 57 4.79 2.92 -4.33
C ARG A 57 5.50 4.28 -4.23
N GLY A 58 6.78 4.29 -3.89
CA GLY A 58 7.55 5.52 -3.70
C GLY A 58 7.64 6.01 -2.26
N GLY A 59 6.89 5.39 -1.33
CA GLY A 59 6.98 5.69 0.10
C GLY A 59 6.19 6.91 0.56
N ASN A 60 5.80 6.92 1.83
CA ASN A 60 5.23 8.10 2.50
C ASN A 60 6.32 9.05 3.03
N CYS A 61 7.59 8.65 3.02
CA CYS A 61 8.72 9.50 3.38
C CYS A 61 9.59 9.81 2.16
N GLU A 62 9.97 11.08 1.96
CA GLU A 62 10.82 11.51 0.82
C GLU A 62 12.14 10.76 0.75
N LEU A 63 12.66 10.37 1.91
CA LEU A 63 13.94 9.69 2.03
C LEU A 63 13.81 8.17 1.86
N THR A 64 12.59 7.62 1.71
CA THR A 64 12.39 6.18 1.55
C THR A 64 13.05 5.66 0.27
N ARG A 65 13.88 4.64 0.43
CA ARG A 65 14.49 3.89 -0.67
C ARG A 65 13.83 2.53 -0.73
N SER A 66 13.11 2.29 -1.81
CA SER A 66 12.37 1.04 -2.04
C SER A 66 13.31 -0.17 -2.01
N GLY A 67 13.04 -1.13 -1.11
CA GLY A 67 13.85 -2.34 -0.92
C GLY A 67 15.09 -2.17 -0.03
N GLU A 68 15.38 -0.97 0.46
CA GLU A 68 16.60 -0.68 1.22
C GLU A 68 16.32 -0.23 2.64
N ASN A 69 17.28 -0.54 3.53
CA ASN A 69 17.37 0.03 4.86
C ASN A 69 18.63 0.87 4.93
N PHE A 70 18.53 2.12 5.38
CA PHE A 70 19.70 2.98 5.54
C PHE A 70 19.52 3.94 6.71
N THR A 71 20.61 4.59 7.11
CA THR A 71 20.59 5.65 8.12
C THR A 71 20.81 6.99 7.42
N SER A 72 19.94 7.97 7.68
CA SER A 72 20.07 9.33 7.18
C SER A 72 21.28 10.04 7.80
N ASP A 73 21.67 11.18 7.23
CA ASP A 73 22.76 12.02 7.76
C ASP A 73 22.45 12.55 9.17
N SER A 74 21.16 12.70 9.52
CA SER A 74 20.70 13.08 10.87
C SER A 74 20.69 11.90 11.86
N GLY A 75 21.09 10.70 11.45
CA GLY A 75 21.13 9.52 12.30
C GLY A 75 19.79 8.78 12.44
N VAL A 76 18.81 9.02 11.56
CA VAL A 76 17.51 8.34 11.57
C VAL A 76 17.57 7.10 10.69
N ILE A 77 17.13 5.96 11.19
CA ILE A 77 17.08 4.70 10.46
C ILE A 77 15.78 4.62 9.67
N ILE A 78 15.85 4.39 8.37
CA ILE A 78 14.69 4.30 7.48
C ILE A 78 14.63 2.88 6.92
N LEU A 79 13.50 2.21 7.09
CA LEU A 79 13.23 0.86 6.60
C LEU A 79 12.21 0.91 5.45
N GLY A 80 12.68 0.67 4.22
CA GLY A 80 11.88 0.65 3.00
C GLY A 80 11.62 -0.75 2.45
N ARG A 81 11.49 -1.75 3.33
CA ARG A 81 11.32 -3.17 2.94
C ARG A 81 10.04 -3.40 2.14
N LEU A 82 10.16 -4.18 1.07
CA LEU A 82 9.03 -4.57 0.20
C LEU A 82 8.37 -5.89 0.61
N ASP A 83 9.03 -6.63 1.50
CA ASP A 83 8.69 -7.99 1.87
C ASP A 83 8.16 -8.07 3.32
N LEU A 84 7.61 -6.98 3.84
CA LEU A 84 7.10 -6.95 5.22
C LEU A 84 6.10 -8.07 5.53
N PRO A 85 5.13 -8.41 4.64
CA PRO A 85 4.26 -9.56 4.87
C PRO A 85 5.01 -10.90 4.97
N CYS A 86 6.16 -11.03 4.30
CA CYS A 86 7.01 -12.23 4.33
C CYS A 86 7.67 -12.45 5.70
N THR A 87 7.71 -11.43 6.56
CA THR A 87 8.20 -11.56 7.94
C THR A 87 7.22 -12.26 8.87
N VAL A 88 5.93 -12.35 8.48
CA VAL A 88 4.85 -13.00 9.23
C VAL A 88 4.00 -13.92 8.32
N PRO A 89 4.64 -14.90 7.65
CA PRO A 89 4.03 -15.60 6.51
C PRO A 89 2.76 -16.36 6.89
N ALA A 90 2.73 -17.01 8.06
CA ALA A 90 1.56 -17.76 8.51
C ALA A 90 0.30 -16.88 8.65
N HIS A 91 0.44 -15.69 9.23
CA HIS A 91 -0.68 -14.75 9.39
C HIS A 91 -1.06 -14.09 8.08
N ALA A 92 -0.07 -13.69 7.27
CA ALA A 92 -0.31 -13.11 5.95
C ALA A 92 -1.08 -14.08 5.04
N SER A 93 -0.66 -15.34 4.97
CA SER A 93 -1.34 -16.38 4.20
C SER A 93 -2.75 -16.65 4.71
N LEU A 94 -2.97 -16.68 6.03
CA LEU A 94 -4.30 -16.86 6.60
C LEU A 94 -5.26 -15.72 6.23
N MET A 95 -4.82 -14.46 6.36
CA MET A 95 -5.65 -13.31 5.98
C MET A 95 -5.94 -13.30 4.48
N TYR A 96 -4.95 -13.61 3.65
CA TYR A 96 -5.15 -13.71 2.20
C TYR A 96 -6.14 -14.82 1.84
N ALA A 97 -5.99 -16.02 2.41
CA ALA A 97 -6.87 -17.16 2.17
C ALA A 97 -8.31 -16.85 2.59
N ASN A 98 -8.52 -16.19 3.73
CA ASN A 98 -9.85 -15.76 4.17
C ASN A 98 -10.48 -14.75 3.19
N ASN A 99 -9.71 -13.79 2.68
CA ASN A 99 -10.21 -12.82 1.71
C ASN A 99 -10.62 -13.51 0.40
N VAL A 100 -9.79 -14.43 -0.11
CA VAL A 100 -10.10 -15.20 -1.32
C VAL A 100 -11.33 -16.09 -1.11
N ALA A 101 -11.41 -16.81 0.01
CA ALA A 101 -12.56 -17.66 0.33
C ALA A 101 -13.86 -16.86 0.40
N ASN A 102 -13.87 -15.73 1.09
CA ASN A 102 -15.04 -14.85 1.19
C ASN A 102 -15.45 -14.30 -0.18
N PHE A 103 -14.49 -13.89 -1.00
CA PHE A 103 -14.77 -13.44 -2.37
C PHE A 103 -15.37 -14.56 -3.23
N LEU A 104 -14.83 -15.78 -3.16
CA LEU A 104 -15.37 -16.92 -3.91
C LEU A 104 -16.78 -17.31 -3.46
N LEU A 105 -17.07 -17.27 -2.16
CA LEU A 105 -18.41 -17.50 -1.62
C LEU A 105 -19.42 -16.44 -2.06
N HIS A 106 -18.95 -15.20 -2.29
CA HIS A 106 -19.79 -14.12 -2.79
C HIS A 106 -20.01 -14.22 -4.31
N LEU A 107 -18.96 -14.55 -5.05
CA LEU A 107 -18.94 -14.66 -6.51
C LEU A 107 -19.71 -15.89 -7.03
N CYS A 108 -19.54 -17.04 -6.36
CA CYS A 108 -20.14 -18.30 -6.76
C CYS A 108 -21.41 -18.56 -5.96
N ARG A 109 -22.56 -18.46 -6.63
CA ARG A 109 -23.87 -18.78 -6.04
C ARG A 109 -24.36 -20.09 -6.65
N ASP A 110 -24.62 -21.08 -5.80
CA ASP A 110 -25.10 -22.41 -6.20
C ASP A 110 -24.22 -23.12 -7.27
N GLY A 111 -22.90 -22.88 -7.23
CA GLY A 111 -21.95 -23.48 -8.17
C GLY A 111 -21.84 -22.75 -9.52
N TRP A 112 -22.52 -21.61 -9.67
CA TRP A 112 -22.48 -20.78 -10.88
C TRP A 112 -21.93 -19.38 -10.59
N ILE A 113 -21.21 -18.84 -11.58
CA ILE A 113 -20.74 -17.46 -11.61
C ILE A 113 -21.60 -16.71 -12.62
N ASP A 114 -22.33 -15.71 -12.15
CA ASP A 114 -23.08 -14.80 -13.02
C ASP A 114 -22.18 -13.65 -13.47
N VAL A 115 -21.70 -13.75 -14.72
CA VAL A 115 -20.83 -12.72 -15.32
C VAL A 115 -21.60 -11.52 -15.87
N GLU A 116 -22.92 -11.62 -16.00
CA GLU A 116 -23.80 -10.52 -16.45
C GLU A 116 -24.34 -9.70 -15.26
N THR A 117 -23.90 -10.02 -14.05
CA THR A 117 -24.31 -9.37 -12.82
C THR A 117 -24.02 -7.87 -12.82
N GLN A 118 -24.86 -7.11 -12.12
CA GLN A 118 -24.64 -5.68 -11.84
C GLN A 118 -23.95 -5.45 -10.48
N ASP A 119 -23.46 -6.52 -9.85
CA ASP A 119 -22.69 -6.43 -8.61
C ASP A 119 -21.35 -5.74 -8.87
N GLU A 120 -21.17 -4.54 -8.31
CA GLU A 120 -20.00 -3.71 -8.51
C GLU A 120 -18.68 -4.42 -8.14
N VAL A 121 -18.72 -5.33 -7.16
CA VAL A 121 -17.55 -6.09 -6.71
C VAL A 121 -17.12 -7.09 -7.78
N VAL A 122 -18.09 -7.77 -8.39
CA VAL A 122 -17.84 -8.73 -9.47
C VAL A 122 -17.43 -8.02 -10.76
N VAL A 123 -18.16 -6.97 -11.14
CA VAL A 123 -17.86 -6.14 -12.32
C VAL A 123 -16.47 -5.52 -12.21
N GLY A 124 -16.11 -4.96 -11.06
CA GLY A 124 -14.79 -4.36 -10.83
C GLY A 124 -13.64 -5.38 -10.83
N THR A 125 -13.93 -6.67 -10.61
CA THR A 125 -12.90 -7.73 -10.63
C THR A 125 -12.80 -8.42 -12.00
N LEU A 126 -13.82 -8.31 -12.86
CA LEU A 126 -13.87 -8.98 -14.17
C LEU A 126 -12.98 -8.25 -15.19
N VAL A 127 -11.80 -8.82 -15.48
CA VAL A 127 -10.85 -8.22 -16.44
C VAL A 127 -11.18 -8.59 -17.89
N THR A 128 -11.51 -9.86 -18.14
CA THR A 128 -11.77 -10.40 -19.48
C THR A 128 -13.01 -11.29 -19.50
N CYS A 129 -13.76 -11.26 -20.60
CA CYS A 129 -14.86 -12.19 -20.89
C CYS A 129 -14.86 -12.52 -22.38
N ASP A 130 -15.07 -13.80 -22.74
CA ASP A 130 -15.12 -14.27 -24.14
C ASP A 130 -13.96 -13.79 -25.02
N GLY A 131 -12.74 -13.81 -24.47
CA GLY A 131 -11.52 -13.40 -25.17
C GLY A 131 -11.37 -11.89 -25.39
N ARG A 132 -12.22 -11.06 -24.77
CA ARG A 132 -12.15 -9.60 -24.83
C ARG A 132 -11.82 -9.02 -23.46
N VAL A 133 -11.05 -7.94 -23.44
CA VAL A 133 -10.88 -7.13 -22.23
C VAL A 133 -12.16 -6.33 -22.02
N VAL A 134 -12.79 -6.48 -20.86
CA VAL A 134 -14.06 -5.82 -20.52
C VAL A 134 -13.88 -4.75 -19.45
N HIS A 135 -12.80 -4.82 -18.67
CA HIS A 135 -12.49 -3.82 -17.65
C HIS A 135 -11.96 -2.52 -18.26
N GLU A 136 -12.66 -1.40 -18.03
CA GLU A 136 -12.40 -0.10 -18.67
C GLU A 136 -10.94 0.35 -18.53
N ARG A 137 -10.45 0.47 -17.28
CA ARG A 137 -9.07 0.89 -17.01
C ARG A 137 -8.00 0.04 -17.70
N VAL A 138 -8.22 -1.28 -17.79
CA VAL A 138 -7.25 -2.19 -18.41
C VAL A 138 -7.26 -2.01 -19.92
N ARG A 139 -8.43 -1.75 -20.53
CA ARG A 139 -8.55 -1.40 -21.95
C ARG A 139 -7.84 -0.09 -22.28
N GLU A 140 -8.00 0.94 -21.44
CA GLU A 140 -7.34 2.23 -21.64
C GLU A 140 -5.81 2.08 -21.64
N VAL A 141 -5.26 1.36 -20.65
CA VAL A 141 -3.81 1.14 -20.53
C VAL A 141 -3.25 0.31 -21.70
N LEU A 142 -3.97 -0.72 -22.15
CA LEU A 142 -3.54 -1.53 -23.28
C LEU A 142 -3.71 -0.81 -24.62
N GLY A 143 -4.77 -0.01 -24.78
CA GLY A 143 -5.01 0.77 -26.00
C GLY A 143 -4.06 1.95 -26.18
N SER A 144 -3.50 2.48 -25.10
CA SER A 144 -2.47 3.53 -25.14
C SER A 144 -1.04 2.99 -25.34
N ALA A 145 -0.86 1.66 -25.36
CA ALA A 145 0.41 1.01 -25.70
C ALA A 145 0.58 0.73 -27.21
N GLU A 146 -0.45 0.97 -28.04
CA GLU A 146 -0.43 0.77 -29.49
C GLU A 146 -0.31 2.10 -30.30
N SER A 147 0.28 3.15 -29.73
CA SER A 147 0.52 4.45 -30.40
C SER A 147 1.97 4.91 -30.31
#